data_AF-A0A2G4SYQ0-F1
#
_entry.id   AF-A0A2G4SYQ0-F1
#
_cell.length_a   1.000
_cell.length_b   1.000
_cell.length_c   1.000
_cell.angle_alpha   90.00
_cell.angle_beta   90.00
_cell.angle_gamma   90.00
#
_symmetry.space_group_name_H-M   'P 1'
#
loop_
_entity.id
_entity.type
_entity.pdbx_description
1 polymer ?
#
loop_
_entity_poly.entity_id
_entity_poly.type
_entity_poly.pdbx_seq_one_letter_code
_entity_poly.pdbx_strand_id
1 'polypeptide(L)'
;MNEIMNKMKANADNARDQSFAVDQYKSELENHLIECKQEKRQLQQSIELGDKRIRELTIELNVSREQVESLKLTMDQLIQSHAAEISRVTASAAAAAAAAASANNKKAQSYHMNTPNGSPQLPPKEEDDLCCSPIPSNLPAPSTPTPFGTPQSMDSDYRIKNELDASEEKDLDSQLMKLTKEKEKLQSFYSKIPLSGGGPQSRRRKEELEAMLDQVDSQLSKVKQRIRRS
;
A
#
# COMPACT_ATOMS: atom_id res chain seq x y z
N MET A 1 -14.04 38.38 77.97
CA MET A 1 -12.60 38.54 77.67
C MET A 1 -12.02 37.32 76.94
N ASN A 2 -12.32 36.08 77.34
CA ASN A 2 -11.80 34.86 76.71
C ASN A 2 -12.20 34.64 75.24
N GLU A 3 -13.40 35.02 74.81
CA GLU A 3 -13.84 34.79 73.42
C GLU A 3 -13.08 35.62 72.38
N ILE A 4 -12.75 36.88 72.71
CA ILE A 4 -12.01 37.77 71.81
C ILE A 4 -10.60 37.21 71.60
N MET A 5 -9.95 36.75 72.66
CA MET A 5 -8.63 36.13 72.60
C MET A 5 -8.63 34.84 71.77
N ASN A 6 -9.67 34.00 71.93
CA ASN A 6 -9.83 32.79 71.12
C ASN A 6 -10.03 33.10 69.63
N LYS A 7 -10.82 34.13 69.30
CA LYS A 7 -11.01 34.59 67.91
C LYS A 7 -9.72 35.15 67.31
N MET A 8 -8.96 35.93 68.07
CA MET A 8 -7.67 36.45 67.62
C MET A 8 -6.67 35.31 67.35
N LYS A 9 -6.65 34.28 68.21
CA LYS A 9 -5.81 33.09 68.01
C LYS A 9 -6.23 32.30 66.77
N ALA A 10 -7.51 32.01 66.62
CA ALA A 10 -8.04 31.31 65.45
C ALA A 10 -7.78 32.08 64.13
N ASN A 11 -7.86 33.42 64.16
CA ASN A 11 -7.53 34.25 63.00
C ASN A 11 -6.04 34.21 62.65
N ALA A 12 -5.17 34.23 63.66
CA ALA A 12 -3.72 34.10 63.46
C ALA A 12 -3.34 32.72 62.91
N ASP A 13 -3.96 31.66 63.42
CA ASP A 13 -3.75 30.29 62.94
C ASP A 13 -4.24 30.13 61.50
N ASN A 14 -5.44 30.64 61.16
CA ASN A 14 -5.97 30.62 59.80
C ASN A 14 -5.09 31.43 58.82
N ALA A 15 -4.58 32.59 59.22
CA ALA A 15 -3.67 33.38 58.40
C ALA A 15 -2.36 32.62 58.12
N ARG A 16 -1.86 31.87 59.11
CA ARG A 16 -0.66 31.03 58.97
C ARG A 16 -0.90 29.85 58.02
N ASP A 17 -2.03 29.16 58.16
CA ASP A 17 -2.41 28.04 57.28
C ASP A 17 -2.59 28.51 55.83
N GLN A 18 -3.21 29.67 55.63
CA GLN A 18 -3.34 30.30 54.32
C GLN A 18 -1.98 30.66 53.73
N SER A 19 -1.05 31.21 54.53
CA SER A 19 0.31 31.51 54.06
C SER A 19 1.03 30.24 53.61
N PHE A 20 0.94 29.16 54.40
CA PHE A 20 1.53 27.88 54.05
C PHE A 20 0.93 27.29 52.77
N ALA A 21 -0.39 27.35 52.62
CA ALA A 21 -1.07 26.89 51.41
C ALA A 21 -0.64 27.70 50.16
N VAL A 22 -0.48 29.02 50.29
CA VAL A 22 0.00 29.88 49.20
C VAL A 22 1.43 29.50 48.80
N ASP A 23 2.32 29.29 49.76
CA ASP A 23 3.70 28.88 49.48
C ASP A 23 3.76 27.49 48.82
N GLN A 24 2.91 26.57 49.27
CA GLN A 24 2.76 25.25 48.65
C GLN A 24 2.29 25.37 47.19
N TYR A 25 1.20 26.10 46.93
CA TYR A 25 0.68 26.29 45.57
C TYR A 25 1.70 26.99 44.66
N LYS A 26 2.48 27.92 45.20
CA LYS A 26 3.55 28.58 44.45
C LYS A 26 4.64 27.58 44.05
N SER A 27 5.05 26.70 44.96
CA SER A 27 6.01 25.64 44.67
C SER A 27 5.49 24.65 43.64
N GLU A 28 4.23 24.21 43.77
CA GLU A 28 3.59 23.31 42.81
C GLU A 28 3.48 23.94 41.41
N LEU A 29 3.11 25.21 41.33
CA LEU A 29 3.05 25.96 40.07
C LEU A 29 4.42 26.11 39.42
N GLU A 30 5.47 26.35 40.20
CA GLU A 30 6.85 26.42 39.72
C GLU A 30 7.31 25.06 39.18
N ASN A 31 7.01 23.97 39.89
CA ASN A 31 7.32 22.61 39.43
C ASN A 31 6.63 22.29 38.11
N HIS A 32 5.32 22.56 37.99
CA HIS A 32 4.59 22.35 36.74
C HIS A 32 5.12 23.22 35.59
N LEU A 33 5.57 24.44 35.87
CA LEU A 33 6.20 25.28 34.85
C LEU A 33 7.52 24.68 34.35
N ILE A 34 8.31 24.08 35.26
CA ILE A 34 9.56 23.39 34.90
C ILE A 34 9.27 22.14 34.07
N GLU A 35 8.33 21.30 34.51
CA GLU A 35 7.88 20.10 33.79
C GLU A 35 7.40 20.44 32.37
N CYS A 36 6.51 21.43 32.25
CA CYS A 36 5.98 21.86 30.96
C CYS A 36 7.10 22.38 30.02
N LYS A 37 8.07 23.13 30.56
CA LYS A 37 9.25 23.57 29.78
C LYS A 37 10.12 22.40 29.34
N GLN A 38 10.28 21.40 30.19
CA GLN A 38 11.06 20.20 29.88
C GLN A 38 10.37 19.36 28.80
N GLU A 39 9.07 19.08 28.95
CA GLU A 39 8.28 18.35 27.95
C GLU A 39 8.29 19.07 26.61
N LYS A 40 8.09 20.39 26.59
CA LYS A 40 8.20 21.19 25.37
C LYS A 40 9.55 21.00 24.69
N ARG A 41 10.65 21.03 25.46
CA ARG A 41 12.00 20.83 24.93
C ARG A 41 12.17 19.43 24.34
N GLN A 42 11.67 18.40 25.03
CA GLN A 42 11.74 17.01 24.55
C GLN A 42 10.93 16.81 23.27
N LEU A 43 9.71 17.34 23.21
CA LEU A 43 8.88 17.30 22.01
C LEU A 43 9.55 18.02 20.84
N GLN A 44 10.15 19.20 21.10
CA GLN A 44 10.85 19.96 20.07
C GLN A 44 12.07 19.21 19.51
N GLN A 45 12.84 18.54 20.37
CA GLN A 45 13.94 17.67 19.94
C GLN A 45 13.43 16.47 19.13
N SER A 46 12.33 15.85 19.56
CA SER A 46 11.74 14.72 18.82
C SER A 46 11.25 15.13 17.44
N ILE A 47 10.67 16.33 17.31
CA ILE A 47 10.25 16.89 16.01
C ILE A 47 11.48 17.13 15.13
N GLU A 48 12.54 17.73 15.67
CA GLU A 48 13.77 18.01 14.92
C GLU A 48 14.45 16.73 14.39
N LEU A 49 14.49 15.68 15.21
CA LEU A 49 14.98 14.36 14.80
C LEU A 49 14.08 13.74 13.73
N GLY A 50 12.75 13.86 13.88
CA GLY A 50 11.78 13.44 12.89
C GLY A 50 11.98 14.13 11.54
N ASP A 51 12.12 15.45 11.55
CA ASP A 51 12.36 16.27 10.36
C ASP A 51 13.69 15.90 9.68
N LYS A 52 14.73 15.62 10.47
CA LYS A 52 16.00 15.12 9.93
C LYS A 52 15.82 13.78 9.22
N ARG A 53 15.10 12.84 9.84
CA ARG A 53 14.85 11.53 9.22
C ARG A 53 13.98 11.64 7.97
N ILE A 54 12.99 12.52 7.96
CA ILE A 54 12.18 12.80 6.76
C ILE A 54 13.06 13.32 5.63
N ARG A 55 13.97 14.26 5.89
CA ARG A 55 14.91 14.76 4.87
C ARG A 55 15.80 13.64 4.32
N GLU A 56 16.37 12.82 5.20
CA GLU A 56 17.20 11.67 4.79
C GLU A 56 16.41 10.70 3.89
N LEU A 57 15.22 10.28 4.32
CA LEU A 57 14.36 9.39 3.55
C LEU A 57 13.93 10.00 2.22
N THR A 58 13.69 11.31 2.18
CA THR A 58 13.36 12.02 0.93
C THR A 58 14.52 11.96 -0.05
N ILE A 59 15.76 12.13 0.42
CA ILE A 59 16.96 12.00 -0.40
C ILE A 59 17.10 10.55 -0.90
N GLU A 60 16.99 9.56 0.00
CA GLU A 60 17.06 8.13 -0.35
C GLU A 60 16.01 7.75 -1.41
N LEU A 61 14.77 8.22 -1.26
CA LEU A 61 13.68 8.00 -2.21
C LEU A 61 13.99 8.60 -3.59
N ASN A 62 14.50 9.82 -3.63
CA ASN A 62 14.85 10.48 -4.90
C ASN A 62 15.99 9.74 -5.60
N VAL A 63 17.02 9.32 -4.86
CA VAL A 63 18.12 8.51 -5.42
C VAL A 63 17.60 7.19 -5.99
N SER A 64 16.74 6.48 -5.25
CA SER A 64 16.15 5.24 -5.73
C SER A 64 15.27 5.46 -6.98
N ARG A 65 14.50 6.56 -7.01
CA ARG A 65 13.71 6.95 -8.17
C ARG A 65 14.58 7.22 -9.40
N GLU A 66 15.67 7.97 -9.25
CA GLU A 66 16.63 8.25 -10.32
C GLU A 66 17.27 6.94 -10.85
N GLN A 67 17.59 6.00 -9.96
CA GLN A 67 18.10 4.68 -10.35
C GLN A 67 17.07 3.90 -11.19
N VAL A 68 15.80 3.92 -10.80
CA VAL A 68 14.71 3.26 -11.55
C VAL A 68 14.50 3.93 -12.91
N GLU A 69 14.53 5.27 -12.98
CA GLU A 69 14.41 6.02 -14.23
C GLU A 69 15.59 5.71 -15.18
N SER A 70 16.81 5.60 -14.64
CA SER A 70 18.00 5.21 -15.40
C SER A 70 17.91 3.76 -15.92
N LEU A 71 17.47 2.82 -15.08
CA LEU A 71 17.24 1.43 -15.49
C LEU A 71 16.19 1.33 -16.59
N LYS A 72 15.08 2.07 -16.44
CA LYS A 72 14.03 2.15 -17.46
C LYS A 72 14.59 2.66 -18.79
N LEU A 73 15.35 3.75 -18.76
CA LEU A 73 15.98 4.30 -19.97
C LEU A 73 16.92 3.28 -20.63
N THR A 74 17.72 2.56 -19.83
CA THR A 74 18.63 1.52 -20.34
C THR A 74 17.86 0.37 -20.99
N MET A 75 16.74 -0.04 -20.38
CA MET A 75 15.86 -1.08 -20.93
C MET A 75 15.21 -0.62 -22.24
N ASP A 76 14.73 0.62 -22.31
CA ASP A 76 14.15 1.19 -23.54
C ASP A 76 15.20 1.24 -24.66
N GLN A 77 16.44 1.63 -24.36
CA GLN A 77 17.55 1.61 -25.32
C GLN A 77 17.87 0.19 -25.82
N LEU A 78 17.85 -0.81 -24.93
CA LEU A 78 18.09 -2.21 -25.31
C LEU A 78 16.97 -2.74 -26.22
N ILE A 79 15.71 -2.43 -25.89
CA ILE A 79 14.55 -2.81 -26.70
C ILE A 79 14.63 -2.17 -28.09
N GLN A 80 14.95 -0.86 -28.16
CA GLN A 80 15.10 -0.16 -29.44
C GLN A 80 16.25 -0.72 -30.29
N SER A 81 17.40 -1.00 -29.66
CA SER A 81 18.55 -1.61 -30.33
C SER A 81 18.20 -2.99 -30.90
N HIS A 82 17.51 -3.83 -30.11
CA HIS A 82 17.11 -5.16 -30.54
C HIS A 82 16.04 -5.11 -31.64
N ALA A 83 15.06 -4.20 -31.56
CA ALA A 83 14.08 -4.01 -32.62
C ALA A 83 14.72 -3.56 -33.95
N ALA A 84 15.72 -2.67 -33.88
CA ALA A 84 16.50 -2.26 -35.05
C ALA A 84 17.32 -3.43 -35.62
N GLU A 85 17.93 -4.26 -34.77
CA GLU A 85 18.68 -5.44 -35.21
C GLU A 85 17.80 -6.50 -35.86
N ILE A 86 16.63 -6.81 -35.28
CA ILE A 86 15.63 -7.69 -35.89
C ILE A 86 15.25 -7.16 -37.28
N SER A 87 14.96 -5.86 -37.38
CA SER A 87 14.62 -5.22 -38.67
C SER A 87 15.75 -5.39 -39.70
N ARG A 88 17.02 -5.24 -39.29
CA ARG A 88 18.19 -5.47 -40.16
C ARG A 88 18.30 -6.93 -40.62
N VAL A 89 18.18 -7.88 -39.69
CA VAL A 89 18.28 -9.32 -40.00
C VAL A 89 17.14 -9.76 -40.91
N THR A 90 15.91 -9.32 -40.65
CA THR A 90 14.74 -9.62 -41.49
C THR A 90 14.91 -9.04 -42.90
N ALA A 91 15.38 -7.79 -43.02
CA ALA A 91 15.64 -7.18 -44.33
C ALA A 91 16.73 -7.94 -45.11
N SER A 92 17.82 -8.34 -44.44
CA SER A 92 18.90 -9.14 -45.04
C SER A 92 18.39 -10.51 -45.51
N ALA A 93 17.61 -11.21 -44.68
CA ALA A 93 17.01 -12.49 -45.04
C ALA A 93 16.05 -12.37 -46.24
N ALA A 94 15.23 -11.32 -46.28
CA ALA A 94 14.34 -11.05 -47.41
C ALA A 94 15.12 -10.76 -48.71
N ALA A 95 16.19 -9.97 -48.64
CA ALA A 95 17.06 -9.71 -49.79
C ALA A 95 17.75 -10.98 -50.30
N ALA A 96 18.25 -11.83 -49.39
CA ALA A 96 18.85 -13.11 -49.74
C ALA A 96 17.84 -14.06 -50.41
N ALA A 97 16.60 -14.12 -49.91
CA ALA A 97 15.52 -14.90 -50.52
C ALA A 97 15.17 -14.41 -51.94
N ALA A 98 15.08 -13.08 -52.14
CA ALA A 98 14.84 -12.48 -53.45
C ALA A 98 15.98 -12.75 -54.46
N ALA A 99 17.23 -12.72 -54.00
CA ALA A 99 18.39 -13.06 -54.82
C ALA A 99 18.41 -14.55 -55.22
N ALA A 100 18.08 -15.46 -54.30
CA ALA A 100 17.96 -16.89 -54.57
C ALA A 100 16.82 -17.19 -55.58
N ALA A 101 15.67 -16.53 -55.44
CA ALA A 101 14.57 -16.66 -56.40
C ALA A 101 14.97 -16.17 -57.81
N SER A 102 15.74 -15.09 -57.90
CA SER A 102 16.23 -14.54 -59.18
C SER A 102 17.30 -15.41 -59.84
N ALA A 103 18.12 -16.11 -59.06
CA ALA A 103 19.13 -17.05 -59.57
C ALA A 103 18.50 -18.32 -60.17
N ASN A 104 17.39 -18.81 -59.59
CA ASN A 104 16.67 -19.97 -60.14
C ASN A 104 15.97 -19.67 -61.48
N ASN A 105 15.57 -18.43 -61.73
CA ASN A 105 14.88 -18.06 -62.97
C ASN A 105 15.83 -17.98 -64.19
N LYS A 106 17.16 -17.85 -63.98
CA LYS A 106 18.15 -17.88 -65.07
C LYS A 106 18.54 -19.29 -65.52
N LYS A 107 18.26 -20.33 -64.73
CA LYS A 107 18.53 -21.73 -65.11
C LYS A 107 17.34 -22.42 -65.80
N ALA A 108 16.14 -21.83 -65.72
CA ALA A 108 14.92 -22.40 -66.27
C ALA A 108 14.61 -22.00 -67.74
N GLN A 109 15.42 -21.13 -68.38
CA GLN A 109 15.19 -20.71 -69.77
C GLN A 109 15.98 -21.52 -70.84
N SER A 110 16.72 -22.57 -70.46
CA SER A 110 17.59 -23.28 -71.44
C SER A 110 17.08 -24.62 -71.98
N TYR A 111 15.95 -25.17 -71.53
CA TYR A 111 15.44 -26.42 -72.11
C TYR A 111 13.90 -26.44 -72.11
N HIS A 112 13.30 -25.79 -73.10
CA HIS A 112 11.95 -26.12 -73.53
C HIS A 112 12.07 -27.08 -74.73
N MET A 113 11.94 -28.38 -74.46
CA MET A 113 11.63 -29.40 -75.46
C MET A 113 10.51 -30.27 -74.90
N ASN A 114 9.51 -30.49 -75.75
CA ASN A 114 8.25 -31.15 -75.44
C ASN A 114 8.41 -32.68 -75.27
N THR A 115 7.31 -33.26 -74.77
CA THR A 115 6.79 -34.63 -74.97
C THR A 115 7.04 -35.66 -73.84
N PRO A 116 6.29 -36.77 -73.79
CA PRO A 116 5.05 -36.86 -73.00
C PRO A 116 4.98 -38.14 -72.13
N ASN A 117 3.95 -38.23 -71.29
CA ASN A 117 3.37 -39.46 -70.77
C ASN A 117 4.16 -40.30 -69.74
N GLY A 118 3.52 -40.56 -68.60
CA GLY A 118 4.04 -41.44 -67.55
C GLY A 118 3.21 -41.41 -66.26
N SER A 119 1.88 -41.45 -66.35
CA SER A 119 1.07 -41.89 -65.20
C SER A 119 1.32 -43.38 -64.96
N PRO A 120 1.31 -43.82 -63.69
CA PRO A 120 0.13 -44.53 -63.24
C PRO A 120 -0.32 -44.06 -61.86
N GLN A 121 -1.54 -43.51 -61.81
CA GLN A 121 -2.29 -43.35 -60.59
C GLN A 121 -3.43 -44.38 -60.63
N LEU A 122 -3.72 -45.00 -59.47
CA LEU A 122 -4.80 -45.96 -59.12
C LEU A 122 -4.36 -47.44 -59.08
N PRO A 123 -4.79 -48.23 -58.05
CA PRO A 123 -6.14 -48.21 -57.48
C PRO A 123 -6.27 -48.06 -55.95
N PRO A 124 -7.45 -47.66 -55.44
CA PRO A 124 -7.88 -47.89 -54.07
C PRO A 124 -8.65 -49.23 -53.98
N LYS A 125 -8.28 -50.08 -53.02
CA LYS A 125 -9.08 -51.19 -52.46
C LYS A 125 -8.54 -51.41 -51.04
N GLU A 126 -9.26 -51.11 -49.96
CA GLU A 126 -10.52 -51.68 -49.45
C GLU A 126 -10.45 -53.20 -49.25
N GLU A 127 -10.22 -53.59 -47.99
CA GLU A 127 -10.81 -54.77 -47.34
C GLU A 127 -10.67 -54.51 -45.80
N ASP A 128 -11.75 -54.20 -45.07
CA ASP A 128 -12.81 -55.09 -44.55
C ASP A 128 -12.23 -56.02 -43.44
N ASP A 129 -12.81 -56.24 -42.26
CA ASP A 129 -14.16 -56.00 -41.76
C ASP A 129 -14.17 -56.23 -40.22
N LEU A 130 -15.00 -55.45 -39.52
CA LEU A 130 -15.92 -55.83 -38.43
C LEU A 130 -15.44 -56.68 -37.24
N CYS A 131 -15.63 -56.16 -36.00
CA CYS A 131 -16.76 -56.57 -35.15
C CYS A 131 -16.82 -55.81 -33.80
N CYS A 132 -18.05 -55.53 -33.38
CA CYS A 132 -18.47 -54.76 -32.21
C CYS A 132 -18.28 -55.47 -30.85
N SER A 133 -18.42 -54.68 -29.78
CA SER A 133 -19.28 -54.90 -28.57
C SER A 133 -18.53 -54.75 -27.20
N PRO A 134 -19.21 -54.60 -26.03
CA PRO A 134 -19.30 -53.31 -25.33
C PRO A 134 -19.21 -53.37 -23.76
N ILE A 135 -19.37 -52.22 -23.07
CA ILE A 135 -19.78 -51.99 -21.64
C ILE A 135 -18.86 -52.52 -20.49
N PRO A 136 -19.08 -52.28 -19.16
CA PRO A 136 -19.30 -51.07 -18.31
C PRO A 136 -18.34 -50.96 -17.06
N SER A 137 -18.42 -49.83 -16.33
CA SER A 137 -18.38 -49.64 -14.85
C SER A 137 -17.41 -50.39 -13.91
N ASN A 138 -16.60 -49.65 -13.11
CA ASN A 138 -16.64 -49.56 -11.62
C ASN A 138 -15.28 -49.21 -10.93
N LEU A 139 -15.39 -48.33 -9.92
CA LEU A 139 -14.54 -47.90 -8.77
C LEU A 139 -13.55 -48.92 -8.12
N PRO A 140 -12.67 -48.59 -7.10
CA PRO A 140 -12.41 -47.34 -6.33
C PRO A 140 -10.89 -46.96 -6.14
N ALA A 141 -10.64 -45.89 -5.35
CA ALA A 141 -9.34 -45.35 -4.81
C ALA A 141 -8.51 -46.34 -3.94
N PRO A 142 -7.40 -46.00 -3.21
CA PRO A 142 -6.58 -44.77 -3.07
C PRO A 142 -5.03 -45.01 -3.07
N SER A 143 -4.19 -43.96 -3.22
CA SER A 143 -2.93 -43.73 -2.45
C SER A 143 -2.04 -42.60 -3.04
N THR A 144 -1.87 -41.54 -2.25
CA THR A 144 -0.68 -40.66 -2.15
C THR A 144 0.60 -41.47 -1.83
N PRO A 145 1.87 -40.97 -1.93
CA PRO A 145 2.33 -39.57 -2.11
C PRO A 145 3.59 -39.32 -3.03
N THR A 146 3.61 -38.20 -3.79
CA THR A 146 4.79 -37.34 -4.17
C THR A 146 6.03 -37.99 -4.87
N PRO A 147 7.09 -37.26 -5.30
CA PRO A 147 7.27 -35.85 -5.73
C PRO A 147 7.94 -35.77 -7.14
N PHE A 148 8.17 -34.53 -7.63
CA PHE A 148 8.95 -34.11 -8.82
C PHE A 148 8.22 -34.00 -10.17
N GLY A 149 8.27 -32.79 -10.76
CA GLY A 149 8.41 -32.64 -12.22
C GLY A 149 7.52 -31.65 -12.99
N THR A 150 7.71 -30.35 -12.79
CA THR A 150 7.76 -29.31 -13.87
C THR A 150 6.47 -28.97 -14.69
N PRO A 151 6.44 -27.91 -15.54
CA PRO A 151 5.79 -26.63 -15.22
C PRO A 151 4.65 -26.26 -16.20
N GLN A 152 3.58 -25.65 -15.69
CA GLN A 152 2.60 -24.86 -16.44
C GLN A 152 1.99 -23.88 -15.44
N SER A 153 1.58 -22.66 -15.74
CA SER A 153 1.48 -21.86 -16.95
C SER A 153 1.10 -20.47 -16.42
N MET A 154 1.61 -19.43 -17.07
CA MET A 154 1.14 -18.03 -17.07
C MET A 154 0.07 -17.65 -16.02
N ASP A 155 0.49 -17.02 -14.92
CA ASP A 155 -0.29 -15.95 -14.28
C ASP A 155 0.57 -15.25 -13.20
N SER A 156 1.52 -14.42 -13.65
CA SER A 156 2.37 -13.62 -12.76
C SER A 156 1.83 -12.21 -12.51
N ASP A 157 0.73 -11.81 -13.17
CA ASP A 157 0.25 -10.43 -13.15
C ASP A 157 -0.85 -10.16 -12.10
N TYR A 158 -1.39 -11.20 -11.46
CA TYR A 158 -2.44 -11.05 -10.43
C TYR A 158 -1.92 -10.99 -8.99
N ARG A 159 -0.66 -11.38 -8.73
CA ARG A 159 -0.13 -11.42 -7.35
C ARG A 159 0.27 -10.04 -6.82
N ILE A 160 0.63 -9.11 -7.71
CA ILE A 160 1.11 -7.77 -7.31
C ILE A 160 -0.06 -6.82 -6.97
N LYS A 161 -1.25 -7.03 -7.54
CA LYS A 161 -2.42 -6.17 -7.24
C LYS A 161 -2.99 -6.42 -5.83
N ASN A 162 -3.02 -7.66 -5.36
CA ASN A 162 -3.56 -7.97 -4.04
C ASN A 162 -2.71 -7.43 -2.86
N GLU A 163 -1.39 -7.23 -3.03
CA GLU A 163 -0.56 -6.68 -1.95
C GLU A 163 -0.71 -5.16 -1.79
N LEU A 164 -1.04 -4.44 -2.87
CA LEU A 164 -1.29 -3.00 -2.83
C LEU A 164 -2.66 -2.70 -2.20
N ASP A 165 -3.70 -3.43 -2.58
CA ASP A 165 -5.04 -3.30 -2.00
C ASP A 165 -5.07 -3.72 -0.52
N ALA A 166 -4.40 -4.83 -0.17
CA ALA A 166 -4.29 -5.25 1.24
C ALA A 166 -3.48 -4.28 2.10
N SER A 167 -2.59 -3.49 1.50
CA SER A 167 -1.84 -2.45 2.22
C SER A 167 -2.68 -1.18 2.42
N GLU A 168 -3.44 -0.74 1.42
CA GLU A 168 -4.37 0.37 1.57
C GLU A 168 -5.52 0.05 2.54
N GLU A 169 -6.05 -1.17 2.52
CA GLU A 169 -7.11 -1.61 3.43
C GLU A 169 -6.63 -1.66 4.89
N LYS A 170 -5.40 -2.18 5.15
CA LYS A 170 -4.76 -2.13 6.48
C LYS A 170 -4.53 -0.71 6.98
N ASP A 171 -4.27 0.23 6.07
CA ASP A 171 -4.07 1.63 6.40
C ASP A 171 -5.40 2.32 6.74
N LEU A 172 -6.48 1.97 6.03
CA LEU A 172 -7.85 2.43 6.34
C LEU A 172 -8.34 1.88 7.69
N ASP A 173 -8.10 0.61 7.99
CA ASP A 173 -8.44 0.01 9.29
C ASP A 173 -7.65 0.65 10.44
N SER A 174 -6.36 0.91 10.20
CA SER A 174 -5.51 1.62 11.17
C SER A 174 -6.00 3.04 11.43
N GLN A 175 -6.42 3.76 10.39
CA GLN A 175 -7.04 5.09 10.52
C GLN A 175 -8.39 5.02 11.25
N LEU A 176 -9.22 4.04 10.93
CA LEU A 176 -10.51 3.83 11.58
C LEU A 176 -10.34 3.57 13.09
N MET A 177 -9.38 2.73 13.47
CA MET A 177 -9.07 2.44 14.87
C MET A 177 -8.56 3.67 15.60
N LYS A 178 -7.65 4.45 14.99
CA LYS A 178 -7.12 5.69 15.56
C LYS A 178 -8.21 6.73 15.82
N LEU A 179 -9.04 7.01 14.80
CA LEU A 179 -10.13 7.97 14.90
C LEU A 179 -11.20 7.53 15.91
N THR A 180 -11.45 6.23 16.04
CA THR A 180 -12.37 5.68 17.04
C THR A 180 -11.85 5.94 18.46
N LYS A 181 -10.57 5.65 18.72
CA LYS A 181 -9.94 5.94 20.02
C LYS A 181 -9.93 7.44 20.33
N GLU A 182 -9.67 8.27 19.32
CA GLU A 182 -9.68 9.72 19.48
C GLU A 182 -11.07 10.25 19.80
N LYS A 183 -12.11 9.74 19.13
CA LYS A 183 -13.51 10.04 19.44
C LYS A 183 -13.86 9.69 20.89
N GLU A 184 -13.52 8.49 21.35
CA GLU A 184 -13.77 8.06 22.73
C GLU A 184 -13.03 8.96 23.74
N LYS A 185 -11.79 9.32 23.45
CA LYS A 185 -10.99 10.24 24.26
C LYS A 185 -11.63 11.63 24.35
N LEU A 186 -12.05 12.21 23.22
CA LEU A 186 -12.70 13.51 23.18
C LEU A 186 -14.06 13.49 23.89
N GLN A 187 -14.86 12.42 23.73
CA GLN A 187 -16.11 12.24 24.47
C GLN A 187 -15.87 12.14 25.98
N SER A 188 -14.80 11.47 26.42
CA SER A 188 -14.42 11.42 27.83
C SER A 188 -14.11 12.82 28.38
N PHE A 189 -13.36 13.64 27.63
CA PHE A 189 -13.07 15.01 28.05
C PHE A 189 -14.31 15.91 28.04
N TYR A 190 -15.17 15.75 27.04
CA TYR A 190 -16.42 16.49 26.95
C TYR A 190 -17.35 16.16 28.13
N SER A 191 -17.47 14.87 28.47
CA SER A 191 -18.28 14.40 29.60
C SER A 191 -17.78 14.89 30.97
N LYS A 192 -16.51 15.28 31.10
CA LYS A 192 -15.95 15.83 32.34
C LYS A 192 -16.29 17.31 32.55
N ILE A 193 -16.85 17.98 31.55
CA ILE A 193 -17.25 19.39 31.67
C ILE A 193 -18.62 19.46 32.37
N PRO A 194 -18.75 20.23 33.48
CA PRO A 194 -20.03 20.40 34.15
C PRO A 194 -21.08 21.01 33.23
N LEU A 195 -22.28 20.41 33.19
CA LEU A 195 -23.40 20.87 32.35
C LEU A 195 -23.93 22.24 32.74
N SER A 196 -23.70 22.67 33.98
CA SER A 196 -24.15 23.95 34.52
C SER A 196 -23.05 24.56 35.39
N GLY A 197 -22.80 25.86 35.23
CA GLY A 197 -21.91 26.64 36.11
C GLY A 197 -20.45 26.80 35.65
N GLY A 198 -20.06 26.30 34.47
CA GLY A 198 -18.73 26.55 33.92
C GLY A 198 -18.59 27.99 33.41
N GLY A 199 -17.65 28.77 33.97
CA GLY A 199 -17.34 30.13 33.52
C GLY A 199 -16.88 30.21 32.05
N PRO A 200 -16.55 31.41 31.53
CA PRO A 200 -16.24 31.63 30.11
C PRO A 200 -15.19 30.67 29.53
N GLN A 201 -14.16 30.33 30.30
CA GLN A 201 -13.12 29.37 29.92
C GLN A 201 -13.68 27.95 29.67
N SER A 202 -14.59 27.50 30.52
CA SER A 202 -15.20 26.16 30.41
C SER A 202 -16.13 26.08 29.21
N ARG A 203 -16.78 27.17 28.84
CA ARG A 203 -17.60 27.25 27.62
C ARG A 203 -16.74 27.15 26.37
N ARG A 204 -15.63 27.91 26.30
CA ARG A 204 -14.69 27.83 25.17
C ARG A 204 -14.11 26.42 25.00
N ARG A 205 -13.67 25.80 26.10
CA ARG A 205 -13.16 24.42 26.06
C ARG A 205 -14.23 23.44 25.56
N LYS A 206 -15.49 23.65 25.93
CA LYS A 206 -16.62 22.82 25.48
C LYS A 206 -16.83 22.99 23.97
N GLU A 207 -16.88 24.22 23.48
CA GLU A 207 -17.02 24.56 22.05
C GLU A 207 -15.86 23.98 21.22
N GLU A 208 -14.61 24.07 21.70
CA GLU A 208 -13.45 23.44 21.05
C GLU A 208 -13.58 21.91 20.97
N LEU A 209 -14.02 21.26 22.05
CA LEU A 209 -14.23 19.82 22.06
C LEU A 209 -15.36 19.40 21.11
N GLU A 210 -16.42 20.19 21.00
CA GLU A 210 -17.52 19.97 20.02
C GLU A 210 -16.98 20.07 18.58
N ALA A 211 -16.22 21.13 18.28
CA ALA A 211 -15.62 21.30 16.95
C ALA A 211 -14.66 20.15 16.58
N MET A 212 -13.85 19.69 17.54
CA MET A 212 -12.96 18.54 17.33
C MET A 212 -13.75 17.23 17.13
N LEU A 213 -14.84 17.01 17.89
CA LEU A 213 -15.70 15.84 17.72
C LEU A 213 -16.37 15.81 16.35
N ASP A 214 -16.90 16.94 15.88
CA ASP A 214 -17.50 17.06 14.56
C ASP A 214 -16.49 16.76 13.44
N GLN A 215 -15.26 17.25 13.60
CA GLN A 215 -14.17 16.97 12.67
C GLN A 215 -13.82 15.47 12.63
N VAL A 216 -13.69 14.83 13.80
CA VAL A 216 -13.41 13.38 13.88
C VAL A 216 -14.56 12.57 13.29
N ASP A 217 -15.81 12.96 13.50
CA ASP A 217 -16.98 12.28 12.92
C ASP A 217 -17.06 12.44 11.40
N SER A 218 -16.66 13.60 10.87
CA SER A 218 -16.49 13.81 9.42
C SER A 218 -15.40 12.91 8.84
N GLN A 219 -14.25 12.80 9.52
CA GLN A 219 -13.15 11.93 9.09
C GLN A 219 -13.52 10.45 9.18
N LEU A 220 -14.20 10.02 10.26
CA LEU A 220 -14.73 8.67 10.41
C LEU A 220 -15.71 8.32 9.29
N SER A 221 -16.60 9.25 8.95
CA SER A 221 -17.55 9.05 7.85
C SER A 221 -16.84 8.87 6.50
N LYS A 222 -15.80 9.66 6.24
CA LYS A 222 -14.97 9.52 5.02
C LYS A 222 -14.22 8.20 4.97
N VAL A 223 -13.58 7.79 6.06
CA VAL A 223 -12.84 6.52 6.14
C VAL A 223 -13.79 5.34 5.98
N LYS A 224 -14.93 5.32 6.70
CA LYS A 224 -15.96 4.28 6.55
C LYS A 224 -16.53 4.21 5.13
N GLN A 225 -16.71 5.36 4.47
CA GLN A 225 -17.16 5.41 3.09
C GLN A 225 -16.11 4.87 2.11
N ARG A 226 -14.81 5.13 2.36
CA ARG A 226 -13.71 4.54 1.58
C ARG A 226 -13.69 3.03 1.75
N ILE A 227 -13.72 2.52 2.98
CA ILE A 227 -13.78 1.08 3.27
C ILE A 227 -14.97 0.40 2.58
N ARG A 228 -16.14 1.04 2.54
CA ARG A 228 -17.32 0.47 1.85
C ARG A 228 -17.19 0.44 0.32
N ARG A 229 -16.29 1.27 -0.24
CA ARG A 229 -16.11 1.46 -1.69
C ARG A 229 -14.87 0.73 -2.24
N SER A 230 -13.91 0.43 -1.38
CA SER A 230 -12.85 -0.57 -1.57
C SER A 230 -13.47 -1.95 -1.72
#